data_AF-A0A962M564-F1
#
_entry.id   AF-A0A962M564-F1
#
_cell.length_a   1.000
_cell.length_b   1.000
_cell.length_c   1.000
_cell.angle_alpha   90.00
_cell.angle_beta   90.00
_cell.angle_gamma   90.00
#
_symmetry.space_group_name_H-M   'P 1'
#
loop_
_entity.id
_entity.type
_entity.pdbx_description
1 polymer ?
#
loop_
_entity_poly.entity_id
_entity_poly.type
_entity_poly.pdbx_seq_one_letter_code
_entity_poly.pdbx_strand_id
1 'polypeptide(L)'
;MNTLGMGTFDLTNNNAGDAGSLVATSFDAFGRQRVSSPSTTLDLKLNNDFNTDVTWSTSTSGGGAIAHTQATASVALTVGATASDRAVIQSRSKGIYYPGKSLQIMMTFVLGSNSSGVTKRCGYFDDLNGLFIQQGEDGVISFVIRNQSVDTVVPQSSWNGDTMDGNGMSGITLNPEAAQILFIDVEWLGVGSVRFGFVVDGKFILCHSQHHANSVTGVYMGNPNLPIRYEISTTGGDPSSLKAICSTVIAEGGPDSVGRTIAPSRGITEKAVAGNSWGELLSVRIRDAYKNSANLVPFNISVLNSSTTDYYWELVLNDPDMSSGTYVSTGTLTEFSINRTGTPTGSGFILASGYGASVVGSPSQIYFDFKSVLKVACGISGVADILSLRVRNMTIGSDDFYGAVTLQEEI
;
A
#
# COMPACT_ATOMS: atom_id res chain seq x y z
N MET A 1 45.62 14.79 -40.48
CA MET A 1 45.02 13.87 -39.50
C MET A 1 44.33 14.71 -38.46
N ASN A 2 43.00 14.70 -38.42
CA ASN A 2 42.20 15.37 -37.39
C ASN A 2 42.18 14.46 -36.15
N THR A 3 42.83 14.87 -35.07
CA THR A 3 42.57 14.33 -33.73
C THR A 3 41.48 15.17 -33.09
N LEU A 4 40.30 14.57 -32.96
CA LEU A 4 39.19 15.07 -32.15
C LEU A 4 39.65 15.22 -30.69
N GLY A 5 39.59 16.45 -30.17
CA GLY A 5 39.83 16.72 -28.75
C GLY A 5 38.70 16.12 -27.92
N MET A 6 39.04 15.20 -27.02
CA MET A 6 38.15 14.76 -25.95
C MET A 6 37.86 15.96 -25.05
N GLY A 7 36.62 16.44 -25.06
CA GLY A 7 36.15 17.38 -24.05
C GLY A 7 36.15 16.69 -22.69
N THR A 8 37.03 17.14 -21.80
CA THR A 8 36.94 16.83 -20.37
C THR A 8 35.65 17.44 -19.83
N PHE A 9 34.72 16.59 -19.40
CA PHE A 9 33.53 17.02 -18.66
C PHE A 9 33.99 17.41 -17.24
N ASP A 10 34.12 18.72 -17.01
CA ASP A 10 34.48 19.27 -15.71
C ASP A 10 33.22 19.33 -14.82
N LEU A 11 33.20 18.54 -13.75
CA LEU A 11 32.14 18.54 -12.73
C LEU A 11 32.40 19.51 -11.57
N THR A 12 33.36 20.43 -11.70
CA THR A 12 33.72 21.32 -10.60
C THR A 12 33.23 22.76 -10.78
N ASN A 13 31.90 22.98 -10.81
CA ASN A 13 31.36 24.23 -10.24
C ASN A 13 29.85 24.21 -9.96
N ASN A 14 29.49 24.04 -8.68
CA ASN A 14 28.46 24.87 -8.05
C ASN A 14 28.61 24.77 -6.54
N ASN A 15 29.67 25.40 -6.01
CA ASN A 15 29.76 25.75 -4.60
C ASN A 15 30.68 26.97 -4.48
N ALA A 16 30.10 28.15 -4.65
CA ALA A 16 30.71 29.39 -4.20
C ALA A 16 30.29 29.63 -2.74
N GLY A 17 31.23 29.49 -1.81
CA GLY A 17 31.08 29.98 -0.43
C GLY A 17 31.40 28.94 0.63
N ASP A 18 32.52 29.15 1.32
CA ASP A 18 33.14 28.29 2.32
C ASP A 18 32.29 28.09 3.59
N ALA A 19 31.81 26.86 3.79
CA ALA A 19 31.48 26.25 5.07
C ALA A 19 31.71 24.74 4.90
N GLY A 20 32.64 24.17 5.67
CA GLY A 20 33.12 22.77 5.62
C GLY A 20 32.27 21.85 4.77
N SER A 21 32.72 21.62 3.53
CA SER A 21 32.00 20.84 2.53
C SER A 21 31.52 19.53 3.17
N LEU A 22 30.20 19.43 3.36
CA LEU A 22 29.54 18.17 3.68
C LEU A 22 29.92 17.23 2.54
N VAL A 23 30.96 16.41 2.74
CA VAL A 23 31.43 15.48 1.73
C VAL A 23 30.27 14.53 1.47
N ALA A 24 29.62 14.71 0.32
CA ALA A 24 28.56 13.81 -0.11
C ALA A 24 29.14 12.39 -0.05
N THR A 25 28.48 11.49 0.68
CA THR A 25 28.93 10.11 0.89
C THR A 25 28.64 9.24 -0.33
N SER A 26 28.91 9.75 -1.53
CA SER A 26 28.62 9.14 -2.83
C SER A 26 29.43 7.85 -3.08
N PHE A 27 30.54 7.68 -2.36
CA PHE A 27 31.32 6.46 -2.31
C PHE A 27 31.18 5.75 -0.97
N ASP A 28 31.26 4.43 -0.97
CA ASP A 28 31.42 3.67 0.27
C ASP A 28 32.85 3.74 0.80
N ALA A 29 33.07 3.18 1.99
CA ALA A 29 34.38 3.19 2.64
C ALA A 29 35.49 2.48 1.83
N PHE A 30 35.13 1.73 0.77
CA PHE A 30 36.05 1.05 -0.14
C PHE A 30 36.14 1.74 -1.51
N GLY A 31 35.60 2.95 -1.66
CA GLY A 31 35.67 3.73 -2.90
C GLY A 31 34.72 3.25 -4.00
N ARG A 32 33.72 2.42 -3.69
CA ARG A 32 32.69 2.00 -4.65
C ARG A 32 31.58 3.04 -4.71
N GLN A 33 31.16 3.43 -5.92
CA GLN A 33 30.04 4.34 -6.10
C GLN A 33 28.77 3.72 -5.51
N ARG A 34 28.08 4.47 -4.64
CA ARG A 34 26.78 4.06 -4.11
C ARG A 34 25.71 4.31 -5.17
N VAL A 35 24.86 3.31 -5.39
CA VAL A 35 23.71 3.37 -6.30
C VAL A 35 22.46 3.10 -5.49
N SER A 36 21.39 3.86 -5.76
CA SER A 36 20.05 3.60 -5.22
C SER A 36 19.15 3.12 -6.36
N SER A 37 18.68 1.88 -6.27
CA SER A 37 17.74 1.32 -7.24
C SER A 37 16.32 1.44 -6.72
N PRO A 38 15.36 2.04 -7.45
CA PRO A 38 13.98 2.10 -7.01
C PRO A 38 13.32 0.72 -7.05
N SER A 39 12.43 0.45 -6.10
CA SER A 39 11.53 -0.70 -6.13
C SER A 39 10.14 -0.32 -5.68
N THR A 40 9.15 -0.68 -6.48
CA THR A 40 7.75 -0.39 -6.19
C THR A 40 7.21 -1.34 -5.12
N THR A 41 6.72 -0.78 -4.01
CA THR A 41 6.07 -1.53 -2.92
C THR A 41 4.56 -1.57 -3.07
N LEU A 42 3.99 -0.58 -3.78
CA LEU A 42 2.57 -0.43 -4.04
C LEU A 42 2.38 0.23 -5.42
N ASP A 43 1.58 -0.36 -6.30
CA ASP A 43 1.21 0.18 -7.62
C ASP A 43 -0.30 0.08 -7.77
N LEU A 44 -0.98 1.22 -7.92
CA LEU A 44 -2.43 1.30 -7.93
C LEU A 44 -2.90 2.10 -9.13
N LYS A 45 -3.76 1.46 -9.94
CA LYS A 45 -4.30 2.01 -11.18
C LYS A 45 -5.82 1.95 -11.14
N LEU A 46 -6.47 2.90 -11.81
CA LEU A 46 -7.93 2.95 -11.94
C LEU A 46 -8.38 2.84 -13.40
N ASN A 47 -7.58 2.19 -14.25
CA ASN A 47 -7.88 2.00 -15.68
C ASN A 47 -8.79 0.79 -15.98
N ASN A 48 -8.96 -0.12 -15.02
CA ASN A 48 -9.83 -1.29 -15.12
C ASN A 48 -11.13 -1.07 -14.36
N ASP A 49 -12.05 -2.04 -14.40
CA ASP A 49 -13.30 -1.99 -13.66
C ASP A 49 -13.04 -1.93 -12.14
N PHE A 50 -13.29 -0.76 -11.57
CA PHE A 50 -13.11 -0.52 -10.14
C PHE A 50 -14.01 -1.39 -9.26
N ASN A 51 -15.18 -1.81 -9.74
CA ASN A 51 -16.11 -2.61 -8.93
C ASN A 51 -15.60 -4.04 -8.69
N THR A 52 -14.72 -4.53 -9.56
CA THR A 52 -14.09 -5.85 -9.44
C THR A 52 -12.64 -5.77 -8.96
N ASP A 53 -12.12 -4.55 -8.73
CA ASP A 53 -10.77 -4.33 -8.22
C ASP A 53 -10.71 -4.54 -6.71
N VAL A 54 -10.01 -5.60 -6.30
CA VAL A 54 -9.82 -6.00 -4.91
C VAL A 54 -8.62 -5.31 -4.23
N THR A 55 -7.88 -4.45 -4.93
CA THR A 55 -6.75 -3.70 -4.34
C THR A 55 -7.21 -2.49 -3.54
N TRP A 56 -8.41 -1.99 -3.85
CA TRP A 56 -9.04 -0.86 -3.17
C TRP A 56 -10.08 -1.31 -2.15
N SER A 57 -10.36 -0.44 -1.19
CA SER A 57 -11.41 -0.56 -0.20
C SER A 57 -12.12 0.78 -0.10
N THR A 58 -13.45 0.74 -0.02
CA THR A 58 -14.29 1.93 -0.04
C THR A 58 -15.07 2.08 1.26
N SER A 59 -15.39 3.33 1.60
CA SER A 59 -16.31 3.66 2.69
C SER A 59 -17.13 4.88 2.29
N THR A 60 -18.44 4.79 2.44
CA THR A 60 -19.36 5.92 2.27
C THR A 60 -20.25 6.08 3.49
N SER A 61 -20.66 7.31 3.78
CA SER A 61 -21.72 7.64 4.74
C SER A 61 -22.60 8.75 4.18
N GLY A 62 -23.84 8.82 4.65
CA GLY A 62 -24.83 9.76 4.13
C GLY A 62 -25.08 9.57 2.63
N GLY A 63 -25.16 10.67 1.90
CA GLY A 63 -25.19 10.77 0.44
C GLY A 63 -23.82 10.73 -0.25
N GLY A 64 -22.75 10.38 0.47
CA GLY A 64 -21.43 10.17 -0.14
C GLY A 64 -21.47 9.07 -1.19
N ALA A 65 -20.86 9.30 -2.35
CA ALA A 65 -20.87 8.35 -3.46
C ALA A 65 -19.49 8.21 -4.13
N ILE A 66 -19.28 7.05 -4.75
CA ILE A 66 -18.05 6.67 -5.43
C ILE A 66 -18.44 6.15 -6.81
N ALA A 67 -17.93 6.76 -7.87
CA ALA A 67 -18.25 6.41 -9.25
C ALA A 67 -16.99 6.31 -10.10
N HIS A 68 -16.76 5.13 -10.69
CA HIS A 68 -15.67 4.92 -11.64
C HIS A 68 -16.08 5.32 -13.05
N THR A 69 -15.13 5.87 -13.81
CA THR A 69 -15.32 6.15 -15.23
C THR A 69 -14.15 5.58 -16.01
N GLN A 70 -14.41 4.56 -16.82
CA GLN A 70 -13.41 3.92 -17.69
C GLN A 70 -12.82 4.92 -18.70
N ALA A 71 -13.63 5.84 -19.23
CA ALA A 71 -13.19 6.82 -20.23
C ALA A 71 -12.04 7.73 -19.74
N THR A 72 -11.95 7.96 -18.43
CA THR A 72 -10.90 8.78 -17.81
C THR A 72 -10.00 8.00 -16.86
N ALA A 73 -10.14 6.67 -16.78
CA ALA A 73 -9.39 5.79 -15.87
C ALA A 73 -9.32 6.36 -14.44
N SER A 74 -10.47 6.81 -13.92
CA SER A 74 -10.52 7.56 -12.66
C SER A 74 -11.76 7.25 -11.85
N VAL A 75 -11.68 7.48 -10.55
CA VAL A 75 -12.81 7.38 -9.61
C VAL A 75 -13.15 8.77 -9.10
N ALA A 76 -14.41 9.16 -9.25
CA ALA A 76 -14.98 10.34 -8.61
C ALA A 76 -15.54 9.96 -7.24
N LEU A 77 -15.12 10.70 -6.20
CA LEU A 77 -15.72 10.68 -4.89
C LEU A 77 -16.54 11.96 -4.75
N THR A 78 -17.81 11.85 -4.35
CA THR A 78 -18.72 12.99 -4.24
C THR A 78 -19.39 13.03 -2.88
N VAL A 79 -19.66 14.24 -2.40
CA VAL A 79 -20.52 14.52 -1.25
C VAL A 79 -21.64 15.45 -1.67
N GLY A 80 -22.81 15.29 -1.04
CA GLY A 80 -23.90 16.24 -1.15
C GLY A 80 -23.75 17.36 -0.13
N ALA A 81 -24.90 17.90 0.29
CA ALA A 81 -24.96 19.01 1.25
C ALA A 81 -25.12 18.56 2.71
N THR A 82 -25.23 17.26 2.97
CA THR A 82 -25.56 16.75 4.31
C THR A 82 -24.29 16.55 5.12
N ALA A 83 -24.24 17.07 6.35
CA ALA A 83 -23.07 17.06 7.24
C ALA A 83 -22.49 15.67 7.61
N SER A 84 -23.16 14.58 7.20
CA SER A 84 -22.67 13.21 7.37
C SER A 84 -22.15 12.59 6.08
N ASP A 85 -22.14 13.34 4.98
CA ASP A 85 -21.69 12.84 3.68
C ASP A 85 -20.18 12.69 3.69
N ARG A 86 -19.73 11.47 3.42
CA ARG A 86 -18.32 11.12 3.29
C ARG A 86 -18.16 10.05 2.24
N ALA A 87 -17.08 10.16 1.47
CA ALA A 87 -16.64 9.11 0.57
C ALA A 87 -15.13 8.94 0.71
N VAL A 88 -14.68 7.69 0.80
CA VAL A 88 -13.26 7.33 0.89
C VAL A 88 -12.97 6.15 -0.02
N ILE A 89 -11.84 6.23 -0.73
CA ILE A 89 -11.17 5.07 -1.29
C ILE A 89 -9.78 4.95 -0.65
N GLN A 90 -9.39 3.73 -0.32
CA GLN A 90 -8.13 3.45 0.36
C GLN A 90 -7.54 2.14 -0.18
N SER A 91 -6.21 2.07 -0.32
CA SER A 91 -5.55 0.79 -0.62
C SER A 91 -5.72 -0.21 0.52
N ARG A 92 -5.95 -1.48 0.19
CA ARG A 92 -5.95 -2.56 1.19
C ARG A 92 -4.52 -2.75 1.72
N SER A 93 -3.61 -3.09 0.81
CA SER A 93 -2.18 -3.20 1.08
C SER A 93 -1.59 -1.88 1.53
N LYS A 94 -0.63 -1.94 2.45
CA LYS A 94 0.16 -0.80 2.91
C LYS A 94 1.39 -0.64 2.03
N GLY A 95 1.78 0.59 1.73
CA GLY A 95 3.14 0.84 1.23
C GLY A 95 4.09 0.56 2.38
N ILE A 96 5.15 -0.23 2.18
CA ILE A 96 6.04 -0.63 3.28
C ILE A 96 7.30 0.22 3.25
N TYR A 97 7.61 0.81 4.39
CA TYR A 97 8.83 1.54 4.60
C TYR A 97 9.98 0.60 4.99
N TYR A 98 11.16 0.79 4.41
CA TYR A 98 12.36 0.03 4.76
C TYR A 98 13.40 0.94 5.41
N PRO A 99 13.77 0.70 6.69
CA PRO A 99 14.76 1.52 7.39
C PRO A 99 16.05 1.76 6.61
N GLY A 100 16.43 3.03 6.49
CA GLY A 100 17.61 3.48 5.75
C GLY A 100 17.42 3.64 4.23
N LYS A 101 16.19 3.46 3.73
CA LYS A 101 15.79 3.72 2.34
C LYS A 101 14.79 4.88 2.33
N SER A 102 14.88 5.79 1.37
CA SER A 102 13.85 6.81 1.21
C SER A 102 12.60 6.18 0.61
N LEU A 103 11.44 6.69 1.03
CA LEU A 103 10.15 6.24 0.51
C LEU A 103 9.54 7.37 -0.30
N GLN A 104 9.35 7.13 -1.59
CA GLN A 104 8.74 8.06 -2.53
C GLN A 104 7.30 7.62 -2.80
N ILE A 105 6.36 8.50 -2.52
CA ILE A 105 4.94 8.37 -2.82
C ILE A 105 4.63 9.29 -3.99
N MET A 106 3.94 8.78 -5.00
CA MET A 106 3.41 9.61 -6.08
C MET A 106 1.94 9.30 -6.28
N MET A 107 1.14 10.32 -6.46
CA MET A 107 -0.30 10.12 -6.70
C MET A 107 -0.90 11.23 -7.56
N THR A 108 -1.88 10.83 -8.36
CA THR A 108 -2.59 11.73 -9.28
C THR A 108 -4.03 11.94 -8.81
N PHE A 109 -4.45 13.20 -8.77
CA PHE A 109 -5.82 13.61 -8.41
C PHE A 109 -6.25 14.90 -9.09
N VAL A 110 -7.55 15.19 -8.99
CA VAL A 110 -8.13 16.53 -9.17
C VAL A 110 -8.86 16.88 -7.89
N LEU A 111 -8.44 17.92 -7.16
CA LEU A 111 -9.14 18.39 -5.96
C LEU A 111 -10.50 18.99 -6.35
N GLY A 112 -10.57 19.69 -7.47
CA GLY A 112 -11.77 20.40 -7.91
C GLY A 112 -11.93 21.76 -7.23
N SER A 113 -13.05 22.43 -7.53
CA SER A 113 -13.37 23.73 -6.97
C SER A 113 -13.52 23.67 -5.44
N ASN A 114 -13.19 24.77 -4.77
CA ASN A 114 -13.49 24.92 -3.36
C ASN A 114 -15.01 24.88 -3.14
N SER A 115 -15.44 24.18 -2.10
CA SER A 115 -16.82 24.22 -1.61
C SER A 115 -16.78 24.43 -0.10
N SER A 116 -17.49 25.44 0.40
CA SER A 116 -17.54 25.76 1.82
C SER A 116 -18.02 24.55 2.62
N GLY A 117 -17.35 24.26 3.74
CA GLY A 117 -17.71 23.12 4.59
C GLY A 117 -17.27 21.75 4.05
N VAL A 118 -16.60 21.69 2.90
CA VAL A 118 -16.06 20.45 2.33
C VAL A 118 -14.56 20.36 2.57
N THR A 119 -14.11 19.23 3.11
CA THR A 119 -12.69 18.89 3.19
C THR A 119 -12.35 17.78 2.19
N LYS A 120 -11.25 17.95 1.46
CA LYS A 120 -10.72 16.95 0.52
C LYS A 120 -9.28 16.62 0.88
N ARG A 121 -8.92 15.34 0.91
CA ARG A 121 -7.58 14.85 1.28
C ARG A 121 -7.10 13.80 0.30
N CYS A 122 -5.82 13.87 -0.05
CA CYS A 122 -5.13 12.89 -0.90
C CYS A 122 -3.73 12.66 -0.32
N GLY A 123 -3.37 11.40 -0.04
CA GLY A 123 -2.03 11.13 0.46
C GLY A 123 -1.78 9.69 0.88
N TYR A 124 -0.71 9.56 1.65
CA TYR A 124 -0.24 8.36 2.30
C TYR A 124 -0.60 8.43 3.79
N PHE A 125 -1.83 8.05 4.15
CA PHE A 125 -2.36 8.29 5.49
C PHE A 125 -3.50 7.36 5.92
N ASP A 126 -3.66 7.24 7.23
CA ASP A 126 -4.83 6.70 7.90
C ASP A 126 -5.38 7.68 8.95
N ASP A 127 -6.23 7.19 9.86
CA ASP A 127 -6.86 8.02 10.89
C ASP A 127 -5.89 8.46 12.00
N LEU A 128 -4.77 7.75 12.14
CA LEU A 128 -3.77 7.99 13.18
C LEU A 128 -2.52 8.68 12.64
N ASN A 129 -2.06 8.36 11.44
CA ASN A 129 -0.76 8.77 10.93
C ASN A 129 -0.82 9.10 9.44
N GLY A 130 0.08 9.97 8.97
CA GLY A 130 0.32 10.08 7.54
C GLY A 130 0.69 11.45 7.00
N LEU A 131 0.78 11.50 5.69
CA LEU A 131 1.33 12.60 4.91
C LEU A 131 0.39 12.84 3.73
N PHE A 132 -0.22 14.02 3.68
CA PHE A 132 -1.25 14.29 2.68
C PHE A 132 -1.36 15.76 2.34
N ILE A 133 -1.92 16.02 1.15
CA ILE A 133 -2.44 17.33 0.80
C ILE A 133 -3.90 17.42 1.25
N GLN A 134 -4.31 18.60 1.70
CA GLN A 134 -5.66 18.92 2.11
C GLN A 134 -6.14 20.20 1.42
N GLN A 135 -7.36 20.21 0.89
CA GLN A 135 -8.17 21.41 0.70
C GLN A 135 -9.17 21.45 1.87
N GLY A 136 -9.01 22.42 2.78
CA GLY A 136 -9.85 22.57 3.96
C GLY A 136 -11.23 23.12 3.63
N GLU A 137 -12.11 23.19 4.63
CA GLU A 137 -13.46 23.76 4.52
C GLU A 137 -13.48 25.25 4.13
N ASP A 138 -12.37 25.94 4.40
CA ASP A 138 -12.09 27.33 4.02
C ASP A 138 -11.49 27.46 2.61
N GLY A 139 -11.24 26.33 1.94
CA GLY A 139 -10.58 26.25 0.64
C GLY A 139 -9.06 26.32 0.68
N VAL A 140 -8.45 26.46 1.86
CA VAL A 140 -7.00 26.60 1.98
C VAL A 140 -6.34 25.27 1.66
N ILE A 141 -5.40 25.32 0.72
CA ILE A 141 -4.56 24.18 0.36
C ILE A 141 -3.41 24.11 1.35
N SER A 142 -3.20 22.92 1.92
CA SER A 142 -2.17 22.68 2.92
C SER A 142 -1.50 21.33 2.71
N PHE A 143 -0.23 21.22 3.10
CA PHE A 143 0.38 19.92 3.37
C PHE A 143 0.21 19.59 4.85
N VAL A 144 0.02 18.32 5.16
CA VAL A 144 -0.26 17.86 6.52
C VAL A 144 0.63 16.67 6.86
N ILE A 145 1.26 16.76 8.03
CA ILE A 145 1.91 15.64 8.71
C ILE A 145 1.05 15.27 9.92
N ARG A 146 0.49 14.07 9.92
CA ARG A 146 -0.36 13.51 10.97
C ARG A 146 0.43 12.52 11.81
N ASN A 147 0.36 12.67 13.14
CA ASN A 147 0.95 11.76 14.10
C ASN A 147 -0.02 11.50 15.26
N GLN A 148 -0.45 10.26 15.43
CA GLN A 148 -1.45 9.85 16.42
C GLN A 148 -2.69 10.77 16.48
N SER A 149 -3.28 11.03 15.31
CA SER A 149 -4.45 11.90 15.08
C SER A 149 -4.23 13.39 15.34
N VAL A 150 -2.99 13.82 15.59
CA VAL A 150 -2.61 15.23 15.68
C VAL A 150 -2.03 15.68 14.35
N ASP A 151 -2.66 16.70 13.75
CA ASP A 151 -2.26 17.25 12.45
C ASP A 151 -1.35 18.47 12.62
N THR A 152 -0.17 18.42 12.01
CA THR A 152 0.66 19.59 11.72
C THR A 152 0.30 20.08 10.33
N VAL A 153 -0.45 21.18 10.25
CA VAL A 153 -0.98 21.74 9.00
C VAL A 153 -0.09 22.89 8.53
N VAL A 154 0.43 22.80 7.30
CA VAL A 154 1.25 23.84 6.68
C VAL A 154 0.49 24.41 5.47
N PRO A 155 -0.17 25.58 5.62
CA PRO A 155 -0.91 26.20 4.52
C PRO A 155 0.03 26.63 3.39
N GLN A 156 -0.49 26.72 2.16
CA GLN A 156 0.26 27.08 0.95
C GLN A 156 1.09 28.36 1.11
N SER A 157 0.55 29.36 1.81
CA SER A 157 1.25 30.61 2.11
C SER A 157 2.48 30.46 3.00
N SER A 158 2.62 29.33 3.69
CA SER A 158 3.74 28.97 4.58
C SER A 158 4.67 27.92 3.98
N TRP A 159 4.47 27.53 2.71
CA TRP A 159 5.40 26.67 2.01
C TRP A 159 6.77 27.35 1.86
N ASN A 160 7.84 26.60 2.05
CA ASN A 160 9.21 27.12 2.18
C ASN A 160 10.12 26.75 0.98
N GLY A 161 9.54 26.17 -0.07
CA GLY A 161 10.13 25.99 -1.39
C GLY A 161 9.36 26.80 -2.42
N ASP A 162 8.88 26.15 -3.48
CA ASP A 162 7.95 26.77 -4.42
C ASP A 162 6.52 26.79 -3.86
N THR A 163 6.01 27.99 -3.55
CA THR A 163 4.65 28.20 -3.05
C THR A 163 3.57 27.84 -4.08
N MET A 164 3.92 27.69 -5.36
CA MET A 164 3.00 27.44 -6.47
C MET A 164 1.86 28.47 -6.53
N ASP A 165 2.16 29.73 -6.22
CA ASP A 165 1.26 30.88 -6.29
C ASP A 165 1.60 31.82 -7.47
N GLY A 166 2.51 31.39 -8.35
CA GLY A 166 3.06 32.18 -9.45
C GLY A 166 4.29 33.02 -9.09
N ASN A 167 4.64 33.15 -7.81
CA ASN A 167 5.81 33.92 -7.36
C ASN A 167 7.03 33.06 -7.06
N GLY A 168 6.86 31.74 -6.95
CA GLY A 168 7.93 30.77 -6.75
C GLY A 168 8.89 30.66 -7.95
N MET A 169 10.00 29.95 -7.76
CA MET A 169 11.06 29.81 -8.77
C MET A 169 10.59 29.15 -10.07
N SER A 170 9.54 28.32 -10.02
CA SER A 170 8.92 27.71 -11.20
C SER A 170 8.03 28.67 -11.99
N GLY A 171 7.51 29.74 -11.36
CA GLY A 171 6.51 30.63 -11.93
C GLY A 171 5.12 29.99 -12.12
N ILE A 172 4.89 28.79 -11.58
CA ILE A 172 3.63 28.05 -11.75
C ILE A 172 2.63 28.45 -10.67
N THR A 173 1.36 28.58 -11.06
CA THR A 173 0.25 28.66 -10.11
C THR A 173 -0.47 27.31 -10.04
N LEU A 174 -0.61 26.74 -8.85
CA LEU A 174 -1.35 25.51 -8.62
C LEU A 174 -2.82 25.72 -8.99
N ASN A 175 -3.33 24.91 -9.92
CA ASN A 175 -4.76 24.87 -10.26
C ASN A 175 -5.41 23.61 -9.66
N PRO A 176 -6.23 23.73 -8.60
CA PRO A 176 -6.85 22.57 -7.93
C PRO A 176 -7.88 21.85 -8.81
N GLU A 177 -8.42 22.53 -9.82
CA GLU A 177 -9.40 21.98 -10.78
C GLU A 177 -8.75 21.20 -11.93
N ALA A 178 -7.42 21.27 -12.06
CA ALA A 178 -6.65 20.48 -13.01
C ALA A 178 -6.08 19.22 -12.34
N ALA A 179 -5.72 18.23 -13.17
CA ALA A 179 -5.02 17.04 -12.68
C ALA A 179 -3.60 17.40 -12.22
N GLN A 180 -3.23 16.94 -11.04
CA GLN A 180 -1.94 17.17 -10.40
C GLN A 180 -1.26 15.84 -10.12
N ILE A 181 0.06 15.77 -10.28
CA ILE A 181 0.88 14.65 -9.78
C ILE A 181 1.60 15.15 -8.53
N LEU A 182 1.11 14.76 -7.36
CA LEU A 182 1.80 15.00 -6.09
C LEU A 182 2.93 13.99 -5.95
N PHE A 183 4.09 14.46 -5.51
CA PHE A 183 5.10 13.59 -4.92
C PHE A 183 5.29 13.96 -3.44
N ILE A 184 5.51 12.92 -2.64
CA ILE A 184 5.96 13.02 -1.27
C ILE A 184 7.19 12.12 -1.19
N ASP A 185 8.30 12.60 -0.68
CA ASP A 185 9.43 11.73 -0.37
C ASP A 185 9.80 11.89 1.10
N VAL A 186 10.19 10.77 1.73
CA VAL A 186 10.46 10.74 3.16
C VAL A 186 11.66 9.90 3.55
N GLU A 187 12.31 10.38 4.61
CA GLU A 187 13.21 9.62 5.46
C GLU A 187 12.46 9.25 6.73
N TRP A 188 12.36 7.96 7.06
CA TRP A 188 11.72 7.53 8.31
C TRP A 188 12.66 6.61 9.11
N LEU A 189 13.51 7.18 9.96
CA LEU A 189 14.11 6.42 11.07
C LEU A 189 13.45 6.88 12.37
N GLY A 190 12.13 7.09 12.32
CA GLY A 190 11.35 7.85 13.30
C GLY A 190 11.47 9.37 13.11
N VAL A 191 12.62 9.86 12.63
CA VAL A 191 12.86 11.26 12.26
C VAL A 191 13.41 11.34 10.83
N GLY A 192 13.75 12.55 10.39
CA GLY A 192 14.32 12.82 9.08
C GLY A 192 13.60 13.96 8.38
N SER A 193 13.68 13.95 7.05
CA SER A 193 13.04 14.93 6.18
C SER A 193 11.75 14.40 5.59
N VAL A 194 10.72 15.26 5.53
CA VAL A 194 9.51 15.05 4.74
C VAL A 194 9.46 16.16 3.70
N ARG A 195 9.35 15.79 2.43
CA ARG A 195 9.29 16.73 1.30
C ARG A 195 8.02 16.53 0.51
N PHE A 196 7.37 17.63 0.17
CA PHE A 196 6.15 17.67 -0.63
C PHE A 196 6.37 18.52 -1.87
N GLY A 197 5.82 18.08 -3.00
CA GLY A 197 5.83 18.88 -4.21
C GLY A 197 5.00 18.28 -5.34
N PHE A 198 5.09 18.90 -6.51
CA PHE A 198 4.35 18.46 -7.69
C PHE A 198 5.29 18.11 -8.83
N VAL A 199 4.88 17.18 -9.68
CA VAL A 199 5.53 16.94 -10.97
C VAL A 199 4.76 17.70 -12.04
N VAL A 200 5.37 18.72 -12.63
CA VAL A 200 4.81 19.51 -13.72
C VAL A 200 5.78 19.50 -14.89
N ASP A 201 5.29 19.18 -16.09
CA ASP A 201 6.09 19.08 -17.33
C ASP A 201 7.36 18.22 -17.19
N GLY A 202 7.25 17.12 -16.45
CA GLY A 202 8.35 16.18 -16.19
C GLY A 202 9.38 16.65 -15.16
N LYS A 203 9.12 17.73 -14.42
CA LYS A 203 10.03 18.29 -13.40
C LYS A 203 9.42 18.18 -12.01
N PHE A 204 10.23 17.74 -11.05
CA PHE A 204 9.88 17.75 -9.64
C PHE A 204 10.03 19.17 -9.08
N ILE A 205 8.91 19.79 -8.73
CA ILE A 205 8.84 21.13 -8.13
C ILE A 205 8.64 20.96 -6.62
N LEU A 206 9.72 21.12 -5.85
CA LEU A 206 9.71 21.01 -4.39
C LEU A 206 9.00 22.22 -3.77
N CYS A 207 7.88 21.97 -3.09
CA CYS A 207 7.04 23.03 -2.53
C CYS A 207 7.30 23.26 -1.05
N HIS A 208 7.46 22.19 -0.28
CA HIS A 208 7.72 22.30 1.16
C HIS A 208 8.63 21.18 1.68
N SER A 209 9.51 21.52 2.61
CA SER A 209 10.37 20.57 3.34
C SER A 209 10.26 20.80 4.85
N GLN A 210 10.08 19.72 5.60
CA GLN A 210 10.07 19.73 7.06
C GLN A 210 11.09 18.72 7.62
N HIS A 211 11.96 19.19 8.52
CA HIS A 211 13.05 18.40 9.08
C HIS A 211 12.86 18.16 10.58
N HIS A 212 13.08 16.91 10.98
CA HIS A 212 12.82 16.43 12.35
C HIS A 212 14.09 15.95 13.07
N ALA A 213 15.18 15.72 12.34
CA ALA A 213 16.43 15.28 12.93
C ALA A 213 17.01 16.37 13.85
N ASN A 214 17.37 15.99 15.09
CA ASN A 214 17.91 16.90 16.10
C ASN A 214 16.98 18.09 16.45
N SER A 215 15.68 18.01 16.13
CA SER A 215 14.69 19.07 16.42
C SER A 215 13.49 18.58 17.23
N VAL A 216 13.19 17.27 17.21
CA VAL A 216 12.14 16.65 18.02
C VAL A 216 12.72 15.56 18.92
N THR A 217 12.03 15.27 20.04
CA THR A 217 12.42 14.21 20.98
C THR A 217 11.74 12.87 20.70
N GLY A 218 10.75 12.84 19.81
CA GLY A 218 9.99 11.66 19.41
C GLY A 218 9.99 11.47 17.90
N VAL A 219 9.05 10.67 17.40
CA VAL A 219 8.89 10.45 15.96
C VAL A 219 7.92 11.47 15.35
N TYR A 220 8.12 11.86 14.10
CA TYR A 220 7.18 12.75 13.40
C TYR A 220 5.92 12.03 12.91
N MET A 221 5.95 10.70 12.87
CA MET A 221 4.85 9.84 12.43
C MET A 221 5.02 8.45 13.07
N GLY A 222 4.02 7.97 13.81
CA GLY A 222 4.10 6.75 14.61
C GLY A 222 4.14 5.44 13.80
N ASN A 223 3.50 5.43 12.62
CA ASN A 223 3.47 4.29 11.70
C ASN A 223 3.90 4.76 10.31
N PRO A 224 4.95 4.18 9.71
CA PRO A 224 5.39 4.52 8.36
C PRO A 224 4.77 3.65 7.29
N ASN A 225 3.99 2.63 7.66
CA ASN A 225 3.37 1.70 6.72
C ASN A 225 1.89 2.02 6.60
N LEU A 226 1.59 2.91 5.67
CA LEU A 226 0.27 3.48 5.52
C LEU A 226 -0.34 3.08 4.18
N PRO A 227 -1.67 3.15 4.07
CA PRO A 227 -2.32 3.02 2.79
C PRO A 227 -2.23 4.33 2.00
N ILE A 228 -2.44 4.22 0.68
CA ILE A 228 -2.85 5.37 -0.11
C ILE A 228 -4.34 5.63 0.14
N ARG A 229 -4.71 6.88 0.37
CA ARG A 229 -6.09 7.27 0.63
C ARG A 229 -6.48 8.55 -0.11
N TYR A 230 -7.70 8.53 -0.64
CA TYR A 230 -8.41 9.69 -1.15
C TYR A 230 -9.73 9.82 -0.37
N GLU A 231 -10.01 10.99 0.17
CA GLU A 231 -11.14 11.22 1.07
C GLU A 231 -11.78 12.58 0.79
N ILE A 232 -13.11 12.60 0.79
CA ILE A 232 -13.93 13.82 0.77
C ILE A 232 -15.03 13.69 1.81
N SER A 233 -15.23 14.75 2.58
CA SER A 233 -16.28 14.84 3.60
C SER A 233 -16.84 16.26 3.67
N THR A 234 -18.08 16.40 4.13
CA THR A 234 -18.69 17.72 4.37
C THR A 234 -19.25 17.81 5.79
N THR A 235 -19.18 18.98 6.40
CA THR A 235 -19.86 19.32 7.66
C THR A 235 -21.18 20.07 7.44
N GLY A 236 -21.65 20.10 6.19
CA GLY A 236 -22.81 20.87 5.74
C GLY A 236 -22.32 21.99 4.81
N GLY A 237 -22.66 21.89 3.53
CA GLY A 237 -22.06 22.74 2.48
C GLY A 237 -22.67 22.47 1.10
N ASP A 238 -22.05 23.00 0.04
CA ASP A 238 -22.49 22.70 -1.33
C ASP A 238 -21.91 21.36 -1.82
N PRO A 239 -22.63 20.62 -2.68
CA PRO A 239 -22.12 19.39 -3.28
C PRO A 239 -20.75 19.61 -3.93
N SER A 240 -19.85 18.65 -3.76
CA SER A 240 -18.50 18.75 -4.27
C SER A 240 -17.94 17.38 -4.66
N SER A 241 -16.83 17.40 -5.37
CA SER A 241 -16.18 16.19 -5.87
C SER A 241 -14.66 16.24 -5.71
N LEU A 242 -14.08 15.04 -5.61
CA LEU A 242 -12.66 14.75 -5.65
C LEU A 242 -12.44 13.63 -6.68
N LYS A 243 -11.41 13.73 -7.52
CA LYS A 243 -11.08 12.68 -8.48
C LYS A 243 -9.76 11.99 -8.13
N ALA A 244 -9.79 10.67 -8.01
CA ALA A 244 -8.62 9.81 -7.87
C ALA A 244 -8.28 9.14 -9.21
N ILE A 245 -6.99 8.97 -9.52
CA ILE A 245 -6.54 8.43 -10.82
C ILE A 245 -5.54 7.27 -10.64
N CYS A 246 -4.34 7.53 -10.12
CA CYS A 246 -3.34 6.49 -9.91
C CYS A 246 -2.41 6.85 -8.75
N SER A 247 -1.73 5.84 -8.19
CA SER A 247 -0.77 6.06 -7.11
C SER A 247 0.30 4.98 -7.06
N THR A 248 1.45 5.32 -6.51
CA THR A 248 2.52 4.38 -6.22
C THR A 248 3.27 4.75 -4.95
N VAL A 249 3.86 3.74 -4.32
CA VAL A 249 4.83 3.88 -3.24
C VAL A 249 6.09 3.10 -3.64
N ILE A 250 7.24 3.77 -3.57
CA ILE A 250 8.53 3.32 -4.07
C ILE A 250 9.56 3.42 -2.94
N ALA A 251 10.30 2.35 -2.70
CA ALA A 251 11.49 2.37 -1.87
C ALA A 251 12.72 2.63 -2.76
N GLU A 252 13.46 3.70 -2.48
CA GLU A 252 14.68 4.05 -3.22
C GLU A 252 15.89 3.40 -2.53
N GLY A 253 16.33 2.27 -3.10
CA GLY A 253 17.38 1.41 -2.54
C GLY A 253 17.08 -0.09 -2.66
N GLY A 254 15.91 -0.46 -3.24
CA GLY A 254 15.43 -1.82 -3.48
C GLY A 254 15.06 -2.55 -2.17
N PRO A 255 14.12 -3.50 -2.12
CA PRO A 255 13.98 -4.35 -0.95
C PRO A 255 15.12 -5.37 -0.95
N ASP A 256 15.83 -5.46 0.16
CA ASP A 256 16.39 -6.74 0.57
C ASP A 256 15.23 -7.38 1.33
N SER A 257 14.79 -8.58 0.97
CA SER A 257 13.65 -9.27 1.61
C SER A 257 13.97 -9.64 3.07
N VAL A 258 14.07 -8.65 3.95
CA VAL A 258 14.45 -8.79 5.37
C VAL A 258 13.25 -8.93 6.31
N GLY A 259 12.06 -9.20 5.76
CA GLY A 259 10.86 -9.49 6.54
C GLY A 259 10.96 -10.82 7.30
N ARG A 260 10.14 -10.99 8.34
CA ARG A 260 10.09 -12.24 9.10
C ARG A 260 9.33 -13.30 8.32
N THR A 261 9.93 -14.47 8.16
CA THR A 261 9.23 -15.64 7.59
C THR A 261 8.49 -16.40 8.68
N ILE A 262 7.25 -16.78 8.38
CA ILE A 262 6.46 -17.71 9.21
C ILE A 262 5.85 -18.81 8.33
N ALA A 263 5.53 -19.95 8.95
CA ALA A 263 5.05 -21.13 8.25
C ALA A 263 3.89 -21.82 9.01
N PRO A 264 2.69 -21.21 9.08
CA PRO A 264 1.52 -21.91 9.61
C PRO A 264 1.24 -23.21 8.85
N SER A 265 0.90 -24.26 9.61
CA SER A 265 0.58 -25.56 9.05
C SER A 265 -0.43 -26.30 9.92
N ARG A 266 -0.99 -27.38 9.37
CA ARG A 266 -1.80 -28.33 10.14
C ARG A 266 -0.97 -29.25 11.05
N GLY A 267 0.37 -29.20 10.97
CA GLY A 267 1.24 -30.16 11.64
C GLY A 267 0.90 -31.60 11.22
N ILE A 268 0.60 -32.45 12.20
CA ILE A 268 0.17 -33.85 11.99
C ILE A 268 -1.36 -34.03 12.00
N THR A 269 -2.14 -32.94 12.00
CA THR A 269 -3.61 -33.02 12.05
C THR A 269 -4.19 -33.08 10.64
N GLU A 270 -4.75 -34.21 10.26
CA GLU A 270 -5.39 -34.39 8.95
C GLU A 270 -6.70 -33.60 8.80
N LYS A 271 -7.09 -33.34 7.56
CA LYS A 271 -8.41 -32.84 7.17
C LYS A 271 -9.04 -33.86 6.22
N ALA A 272 -10.05 -34.57 6.70
CA ALA A 272 -10.92 -35.37 5.85
C ALA A 272 -11.71 -34.46 4.89
N VAL A 273 -11.62 -34.73 3.60
CA VAL A 273 -12.38 -34.05 2.55
C VAL A 273 -13.12 -35.09 1.73
N ALA A 274 -14.45 -35.01 1.76
CA ALA A 274 -15.33 -35.90 1.02
C ALA A 274 -15.08 -35.84 -0.50
N GLY A 275 -15.40 -36.93 -1.18
CA GLY A 275 -15.25 -37.03 -2.63
C GLY A 275 -15.96 -35.91 -3.38
N ASN A 276 -15.30 -35.41 -4.44
CA ASN A 276 -15.77 -34.31 -5.27
C ASN A 276 -16.09 -33.01 -4.52
N SER A 277 -15.65 -32.87 -3.27
CA SER A 277 -15.97 -31.76 -2.38
C SER A 277 -14.76 -30.88 -2.09
N TRP A 278 -15.03 -29.66 -1.63
CA TRP A 278 -14.02 -28.72 -1.18
C TRP A 278 -13.80 -28.83 0.34
N GLY A 279 -12.57 -28.63 0.79
CA GLY A 279 -12.21 -28.48 2.19
C GLY A 279 -11.14 -27.42 2.40
N GLU A 280 -11.33 -26.53 3.37
CA GLU A 280 -10.28 -25.61 3.79
C GLU A 280 -9.26 -26.36 4.67
N LEU A 281 -7.98 -26.26 4.31
CA LEU A 281 -6.88 -26.86 5.04
C LEU A 281 -6.40 -25.94 6.17
N LEU A 282 -6.22 -24.66 5.88
CA LEU A 282 -5.91 -23.65 6.87
C LEU A 282 -6.26 -22.26 6.35
N SER A 283 -6.45 -21.33 7.27
CA SER A 283 -6.56 -19.90 6.97
C SER A 283 -5.56 -19.09 7.77
N VAL A 284 -5.17 -17.93 7.25
CA VAL A 284 -4.21 -17.01 7.86
C VAL A 284 -4.75 -15.59 7.78
N ARG A 285 -4.56 -14.80 8.84
CA ARG A 285 -4.86 -13.36 8.85
C ARG A 285 -3.89 -12.60 9.74
N ILE A 286 -3.83 -11.28 9.54
CA ILE A 286 -3.12 -10.38 10.45
C ILE A 286 -3.92 -10.26 11.75
N ARG A 287 -3.23 -10.30 12.89
CA ARG A 287 -3.83 -10.05 14.21
C ARG A 287 -4.40 -8.64 14.26
N ASP A 288 -5.52 -8.50 14.95
CA ASP A 288 -6.30 -7.26 14.97
C ASP A 288 -5.46 -6.02 15.37
N ALA A 289 -4.54 -6.19 16.31
CA ALA A 289 -3.66 -5.12 16.80
C ALA A 289 -2.65 -4.57 15.77
N TYR A 290 -2.40 -5.28 14.66
CA TYR A 290 -1.36 -4.92 13.67
C TYR A 290 -1.88 -4.81 12.23
N LYS A 291 -3.18 -5.00 12.02
CA LYS A 291 -3.83 -5.01 10.69
C LYS A 291 -3.63 -3.71 9.90
N ASN A 292 -3.31 -2.60 10.56
CA ASN A 292 -3.11 -1.29 9.94
C ASN A 292 -1.65 -0.99 9.57
N SER A 293 -0.68 -1.81 9.96
CA SER A 293 0.75 -1.51 9.80
C SER A 293 1.56 -2.61 9.11
N ALA A 294 0.91 -3.66 8.62
CA ALA A 294 1.57 -4.83 8.06
C ALA A 294 0.88 -5.36 6.80
N ASN A 295 1.64 -6.09 5.98
CA ASN A 295 1.13 -6.96 4.94
C ASN A 295 1.66 -8.40 5.15
N LEU A 296 0.90 -9.40 4.72
CA LEU A 296 1.39 -10.78 4.59
C LEU A 296 1.52 -11.16 3.12
N VAL A 297 2.68 -11.71 2.77
CA VAL A 297 3.04 -12.10 1.40
C VAL A 297 3.31 -13.61 1.39
N PRO A 298 2.35 -14.44 0.95
CA PRO A 298 2.61 -15.87 0.77
C PRO A 298 3.64 -16.06 -0.35
N PHE A 299 4.56 -17.01 -0.21
CA PHE A 299 5.54 -17.33 -1.27
C PHE A 299 5.78 -18.82 -1.47
N ASN A 300 5.26 -19.65 -0.56
CA ASN A 300 5.33 -21.09 -0.69
C ASN A 300 4.09 -21.74 -0.07
N ILE A 301 3.63 -22.82 -0.69
CA ILE A 301 2.64 -23.71 -0.13
C ILE A 301 3.12 -25.15 -0.21
N SER A 302 2.56 -25.97 0.67
CA SER A 302 2.65 -27.42 0.55
C SER A 302 1.30 -28.04 0.85
N VAL A 303 0.83 -28.89 -0.06
CA VAL A 303 -0.33 -29.75 0.16
C VAL A 303 0.13 -31.20 0.06
N LEU A 304 -0.32 -32.01 1.01
CA LEU A 304 -0.08 -33.44 1.05
C LEU A 304 -1.42 -34.16 1.14
N ASN A 305 -1.55 -35.23 0.37
CA ASN A 305 -2.62 -36.20 0.46
C ASN A 305 -2.04 -37.51 0.98
N SER A 306 -2.65 -38.12 2.00
CA SER A 306 -2.22 -39.45 2.49
C SER A 306 -2.69 -40.61 1.60
N SER A 307 -3.58 -40.34 0.64
CA SER A 307 -4.05 -41.28 -0.38
C SER A 307 -3.28 -41.18 -1.70
N THR A 308 -3.44 -42.18 -2.58
CA THR A 308 -2.92 -42.20 -3.95
C THR A 308 -3.86 -41.48 -4.93
N THR A 309 -4.31 -40.28 -4.60
CA THR A 309 -5.38 -39.64 -5.38
C THR A 309 -5.04 -38.21 -5.77
N ASP A 310 -5.46 -37.85 -6.97
CA ASP A 310 -5.22 -36.51 -7.50
C ASP A 310 -6.12 -35.50 -6.79
N TYR A 311 -5.60 -34.28 -6.59
CA TYR A 311 -6.35 -33.18 -6.00
C TYR A 311 -6.03 -31.86 -6.69
N TYR A 312 -6.94 -30.90 -6.54
CA TYR A 312 -6.78 -29.52 -6.99
C TYR A 312 -6.78 -28.61 -5.77
N TRP A 313 -5.88 -27.64 -5.69
CA TRP A 313 -5.80 -26.70 -4.57
C TRP A 313 -5.88 -25.26 -5.05
N GLU A 314 -6.37 -24.39 -4.18
CA GLU A 314 -6.44 -22.95 -4.39
C GLU A 314 -6.01 -22.21 -3.13
N LEU A 315 -5.28 -21.11 -3.35
CA LEU A 315 -5.02 -20.08 -2.36
C LEU A 315 -5.96 -18.92 -2.64
N VAL A 316 -6.86 -18.63 -1.71
CA VAL A 316 -8.00 -17.72 -1.93
C VAL A 316 -8.00 -16.61 -0.89
N LEU A 317 -8.15 -15.37 -1.32
CA LEU A 317 -8.35 -14.23 -0.44
C LEU A 317 -9.84 -13.99 -0.20
N ASN A 318 -10.22 -13.86 1.07
CA ASN A 318 -11.57 -13.52 1.52
C ASN A 318 -12.66 -14.43 0.95
N ASP A 319 -12.51 -15.74 1.12
CA ASP A 319 -13.56 -16.71 0.74
C ASP A 319 -14.87 -16.42 1.52
N PRO A 320 -15.96 -16.01 0.83
CA PRO A 320 -17.20 -15.59 1.49
C PRO A 320 -17.97 -16.77 2.12
N ASP A 321 -17.72 -18.00 1.69
CA ASP A 321 -18.47 -19.17 2.13
C ASP A 321 -17.91 -19.78 3.44
N MET A 322 -16.80 -19.23 3.92
CA MET A 322 -16.13 -19.69 5.13
C MET A 322 -16.55 -18.86 6.35
N SER A 323 -17.10 -19.54 7.35
CA SER A 323 -17.52 -18.96 8.62
C SER A 323 -16.36 -18.79 9.62
N SER A 324 -16.68 -18.38 10.85
CA SER A 324 -15.70 -18.17 11.91
C SER A 324 -14.99 -19.47 12.32
N GLY A 325 -13.80 -19.33 12.88
CA GLY A 325 -13.00 -20.42 13.42
C GLY A 325 -12.15 -19.91 14.57
N THR A 326 -11.44 -20.80 15.25
CA THR A 326 -10.51 -20.42 16.31
C THR A 326 -9.17 -20.09 15.69
N TYR A 327 -8.70 -18.87 15.90
CA TYR A 327 -7.39 -18.43 15.45
C TYR A 327 -6.38 -18.54 16.59
N VAL A 328 -5.19 -19.06 16.26
CA VAL A 328 -4.05 -19.15 17.16
C VAL A 328 -2.91 -18.33 16.60
N SER A 329 -2.20 -17.61 17.48
CA SER A 329 -1.08 -16.76 17.07
C SER A 329 0.09 -17.61 16.55
N THR A 330 0.69 -17.17 15.45
CA THR A 330 1.96 -17.67 14.94
C THR A 330 2.90 -16.47 14.77
N GLY A 331 3.84 -16.33 15.71
CA GLY A 331 4.63 -15.10 15.82
C GLY A 331 3.85 -13.92 16.39
N THR A 332 4.20 -12.71 15.96
CA THR A 332 3.70 -11.44 16.53
C THR A 332 2.65 -10.77 15.66
N LEU A 333 2.59 -11.00 14.35
CA LEU A 333 1.67 -10.24 13.50
C LEU A 333 0.55 -11.10 12.96
N THR A 334 0.74 -12.42 13.00
CA THR A 334 -0.11 -13.34 12.27
C THR A 334 -0.80 -14.32 13.20
N GLU A 335 -2.01 -14.69 12.82
CA GLU A 335 -2.73 -15.81 13.41
C GLU A 335 -3.32 -16.68 12.31
N PHE A 336 -3.47 -17.96 12.61
CA PHE A 336 -3.99 -18.94 11.66
C PHE A 336 -5.03 -19.83 12.32
N SER A 337 -5.88 -20.43 11.49
CA SER A 337 -6.89 -21.39 11.92
C SER A 337 -6.83 -22.63 11.05
N ILE A 338 -7.10 -23.79 11.64
CA ILE A 338 -7.24 -25.08 10.93
C ILE A 338 -8.64 -25.68 11.10
N ASN A 339 -9.54 -24.95 11.76
CA ASN A 339 -10.85 -25.41 12.21
C ASN A 339 -11.99 -24.44 11.86
N ARG A 340 -11.80 -23.52 10.91
CA ARG A 340 -12.93 -22.76 10.36
C ARG A 340 -13.93 -23.72 9.72
N THR A 341 -15.20 -23.38 9.89
CA THR A 341 -16.32 -24.13 9.32
C THR A 341 -16.85 -23.44 8.08
N GLY A 342 -17.56 -24.16 7.22
CA GLY A 342 -18.06 -23.66 5.94
C GLY A 342 -17.72 -24.63 4.81
N THR A 343 -18.31 -24.40 3.65
CA THR A 343 -18.05 -25.17 2.44
C THR A 343 -17.40 -24.21 1.45
N PRO A 344 -16.09 -24.31 1.18
CA PRO A 344 -15.39 -23.32 0.38
C PRO A 344 -15.66 -23.52 -1.12
N THR A 345 -16.89 -23.22 -1.53
CA THR A 345 -17.37 -23.23 -2.91
C THR A 345 -17.29 -21.86 -3.57
N GLY A 346 -16.91 -20.83 -2.80
CA GLY A 346 -17.19 -19.43 -3.10
C GLY A 346 -16.24 -18.75 -4.08
N SER A 347 -16.67 -17.56 -4.48
CA SER A 347 -16.05 -16.64 -5.44
C SER A 347 -14.99 -15.70 -4.83
N GLY A 348 -14.29 -16.14 -3.78
CA GLY A 348 -13.15 -15.36 -3.26
C GLY A 348 -12.09 -15.16 -4.34
N PHE A 349 -11.17 -14.21 -4.13
CA PHE A 349 -10.16 -13.93 -5.15
C PHE A 349 -9.08 -15.01 -5.12
N ILE A 350 -8.98 -15.81 -6.18
CA ILE A 350 -7.97 -16.88 -6.30
C ILE A 350 -6.62 -16.24 -6.62
N LEU A 351 -5.69 -16.34 -5.67
CA LEU A 351 -4.33 -15.81 -5.78
C LEU A 351 -3.37 -16.79 -6.48
N ALA A 352 -3.58 -18.08 -6.25
CA ALA A 352 -2.81 -19.15 -6.86
C ALA A 352 -3.63 -20.44 -6.86
N SER A 353 -3.36 -21.32 -7.82
CA SER A 353 -3.96 -22.65 -7.85
C SER A 353 -3.04 -23.67 -8.50
N GLY A 354 -3.34 -24.95 -8.32
CA GLY A 354 -2.56 -26.02 -8.93
C GLY A 354 -3.09 -27.41 -8.61
N TYR A 355 -2.41 -28.41 -9.15
CA TYR A 355 -2.78 -29.82 -9.03
C TYR A 355 -1.69 -30.60 -8.29
N GLY A 356 -2.10 -31.60 -7.51
CA GLY A 356 -1.20 -32.62 -6.95
C GLY A 356 -1.59 -33.99 -7.50
N ALA A 357 -0.59 -34.81 -7.83
CA ALA A 357 -0.76 -36.09 -8.50
C ALA A 357 -0.55 -37.31 -7.56
N SER A 358 -1.15 -38.42 -7.95
CA SER A 358 -1.15 -39.74 -7.30
C SER A 358 0.25 -40.38 -7.16
N VAL A 359 0.98 -40.01 -6.10
CA VAL A 359 2.05 -40.82 -5.49
C VAL A 359 1.97 -40.61 -3.97
N VAL A 360 1.80 -41.69 -3.19
CA VAL A 360 1.74 -41.61 -1.70
C VAL A 360 2.93 -40.82 -1.18
N GLY A 361 2.69 -39.83 -0.33
CA GLY A 361 3.76 -39.16 0.42
C GLY A 361 4.62 -38.17 -0.37
N SER A 362 4.30 -37.87 -1.63
CA SER A 362 4.96 -36.79 -2.38
C SER A 362 4.16 -35.49 -2.25
N PRO A 363 4.58 -34.53 -1.42
CA PRO A 363 3.87 -33.26 -1.31
C PRO A 363 3.95 -32.50 -2.64
N SER A 364 2.85 -31.85 -3.04
CA SER A 364 2.96 -30.76 -4.00
C SER A 364 3.57 -29.57 -3.27
N GLN A 365 4.87 -29.34 -3.47
CA GLN A 365 5.55 -28.14 -3.00
C GLN A 365 5.71 -27.19 -4.16
N ILE A 366 5.14 -26.00 -4.03
CA ILE A 366 5.23 -24.98 -5.06
C ILE A 366 5.76 -23.71 -4.41
N TYR A 367 6.91 -23.29 -4.90
CA TYR A 367 7.46 -21.96 -4.66
C TYR A 367 6.91 -21.04 -5.74
N PHE A 368 6.38 -19.90 -5.32
CA PHE A 368 5.90 -18.88 -6.23
C PHE A 368 6.56 -17.56 -5.85
N ASP A 369 7.03 -16.85 -6.87
CA ASP A 369 7.51 -15.48 -6.72
C ASP A 369 6.28 -14.57 -6.67
N PHE A 370 5.77 -14.33 -5.46
CA PHE A 370 4.53 -13.58 -5.26
C PHE A 370 4.75 -12.07 -5.44
N LYS A 371 4.81 -11.66 -6.71
CA LYS A 371 4.89 -10.26 -7.11
C LYS A 371 3.50 -9.69 -7.35
N SER A 372 2.70 -9.63 -6.30
CA SER A 372 1.34 -9.11 -6.34
C SER A 372 1.21 -7.83 -5.52
N VAL A 373 0.47 -6.86 -6.05
CA VAL A 373 0.01 -5.67 -5.32
C VAL A 373 -1.03 -6.08 -4.25
N LEU A 374 -1.81 -7.11 -4.54
CA LEU A 374 -2.79 -7.69 -3.62
C LEU A 374 -2.09 -8.63 -2.64
N LYS A 375 -1.89 -8.13 -1.43
CA LYS A 375 -1.33 -8.85 -0.28
C LYS A 375 -2.44 -9.10 0.74
N VAL A 376 -2.22 -9.96 1.73
CA VAL A 376 -3.15 -10.06 2.87
C VAL A 376 -2.94 -8.82 3.73
N ALA A 377 -3.94 -7.95 3.83
CA ALA A 377 -3.84 -6.67 4.51
C ALA A 377 -5.15 -6.33 5.23
N CYS A 378 -5.46 -5.04 5.37
CA CYS A 378 -6.72 -4.58 5.93
C CYS A 378 -7.24 -3.38 5.14
N GLY A 379 -8.49 -3.47 4.71
CA GLY A 379 -9.21 -2.36 4.08
C GLY A 379 -9.67 -1.31 5.09
N ILE A 380 -10.41 -0.30 4.62
CA ILE A 380 -10.91 0.80 5.46
C ILE A 380 -12.02 0.38 6.43
N SER A 381 -12.65 -0.78 6.20
CA SER A 381 -13.62 -1.36 7.14
C SER A 381 -12.99 -1.79 8.47
N GLY A 382 -11.66 -1.86 8.55
CA GLY A 382 -10.96 -2.34 9.74
C GLY A 382 -11.05 -3.87 9.94
N VAL A 383 -11.52 -4.61 8.94
CA VAL A 383 -11.54 -6.08 8.96
C VAL A 383 -10.34 -6.60 8.19
N ALA A 384 -9.50 -7.40 8.85
CA ALA A 384 -8.33 -8.03 8.24
C ALA A 384 -8.76 -9.02 7.15
N ASP A 385 -7.98 -9.04 6.07
CA ASP A 385 -8.08 -10.04 5.03
C ASP A 385 -7.79 -11.43 5.59
N ILE A 386 -8.47 -12.43 5.05
CA ILE A 386 -8.24 -13.84 5.39
C ILE A 386 -7.79 -14.58 4.14
N LEU A 387 -6.59 -15.15 4.21
CA LEU A 387 -6.03 -16.02 3.20
C LEU A 387 -6.37 -17.48 3.53
N SER A 388 -7.02 -18.18 2.61
CA SER A 388 -7.46 -19.56 2.78
C SER A 388 -6.73 -20.47 1.80
N LEU A 389 -6.11 -21.53 2.30
CA LEU A 389 -5.65 -22.65 1.47
C LEU A 389 -6.76 -23.71 1.48
N ARG A 390 -7.37 -23.95 0.32
CA ARG A 390 -8.42 -24.95 0.13
C ARG A 390 -8.01 -26.01 -0.87
N VAL A 391 -8.56 -27.22 -0.71
CA VAL A 391 -8.34 -28.36 -1.60
C VAL A 391 -9.69 -28.93 -2.05
N ARG A 392 -9.75 -29.36 -3.30
CA ARG A 392 -10.82 -30.14 -3.89
C ARG A 392 -10.33 -31.57 -4.06
N ASN A 393 -11.01 -32.48 -3.40
CA ASN A 393 -10.81 -33.90 -3.62
C ASN A 393 -11.44 -34.27 -4.98
N MET A 394 -10.65 -34.81 -5.90
CA MET A 394 -11.10 -35.17 -7.26
C MET A 394 -11.55 -36.63 -7.38
N THR A 395 -11.70 -37.33 -6.24
CA THR A 395 -12.16 -38.72 -6.22
C THR A 395 -13.60 -38.85 -5.73
N ILE A 396 -14.10 -40.09 -5.77
CA ILE A 396 -15.44 -40.45 -5.28
C ILE A 396 -15.41 -40.72 -3.76
N GLY A 397 -14.26 -41.11 -3.19
CA GLY A 397 -14.10 -41.42 -1.77
C GLY A 397 -13.68 -40.20 -0.94
N SER A 398 -13.72 -40.33 0.39
CA SER A 398 -13.10 -39.34 1.28
C SER A 398 -11.59 -39.59 1.34
N ASP A 399 -10.81 -38.53 1.28
CA ASP A 399 -9.35 -38.55 1.42
C ASP A 399 -8.91 -37.55 2.49
N ASP A 400 -7.73 -37.79 3.07
CA ASP A 400 -7.17 -37.01 4.16
C ASP A 400 -6.02 -36.13 3.67
N PHE A 401 -6.11 -34.84 3.99
CA PHE A 401 -5.20 -33.81 3.49
C PHE A 401 -4.49 -33.05 4.60
N TYR A 402 -3.26 -32.63 4.30
CA TYR A 402 -2.45 -31.74 5.10
C TYR A 402 -2.09 -30.50 4.28
N GLY A 403 -1.90 -29.37 4.96
CA GLY A 403 -1.57 -28.11 4.33
C GLY A 403 -0.59 -27.30 5.16
N ALA A 404 0.29 -26.58 4.47
CA ALA A 404 1.17 -25.56 5.02
C ALA A 404 1.25 -24.37 4.06
N VAL A 405 1.35 -23.17 4.62
CA VAL A 405 1.60 -21.93 3.87
C VAL A 405 2.80 -21.25 4.52
N THR A 406 3.81 -20.91 3.71
CA THR A 406 4.92 -20.07 4.13
C THR A 406 4.73 -18.68 3.57
N LEU A 407 4.90 -17.68 4.44
CA LEU A 407 4.66 -16.28 4.11
C LEU A 407 5.67 -15.37 4.80
N GLN A 408 5.87 -14.21 4.19
CA GLN A 408 6.69 -13.14 4.71
C GLN A 408 5.78 -12.08 5.36
N GLU A 409 6.10 -11.72 6.59
CA GLU A 409 5.52 -10.56 7.27
C GLU A 409 6.33 -9.32 6.85
N GLU A 410 5.67 -8.37 6.19
CA GLU A 410 6.23 -7.05 5.86
C GLU A 410 5.72 -6.02 6.86
N ILE A 411 6.66 -5.29 7.49
CA ILE A 411 6.47 -4.26 8.53
C ILE A 411 7.52 -3.16 8.40
#